data_AF-A0A3D4X7T0-F1
#
_entry.id   AF-A0A3D4X7T0-F1
#
_cell.length_a   1.000
_cell.length_b   1.000
_cell.length_c   1.000
_cell.angle_alpha   90.00
_cell.angle_beta   90.00
_cell.angle_gamma   90.00
#
_symmetry.space_group_name_H-M   'P 1'
#
loop_
_entity.id
_entity.type
_entity.pdbx_description
1 polymer ?
#
loop_
_entity_poly.entity_id
_entity_poly.type
_entity_poly.pdbx_seq_one_letter_code
_entity_poly.pdbx_strand_id
1 'polypeptide(L)'
;QGATEQASAVEQLYATLEELSRNASRNVEAAADAQANANLTGEQVSVSSRQMEQMVKAMEDISQASQQIGNIIATIENIAFQTNILALNAAVEAARAGEAGKGFAVVSDEVRNLAAKSDTAAKATKELIENSIQATERGSQIVGEVSQTLKKTLDLVVKSNGTIGMIADAIRGEANSISQVTEGISQISTVVQSNSASSQESAAVSAELFDQVHLLEEQTKRFKLKGQ
;
A
#
# COMPACT_ATOMS: atom_id res chain seq x y z
N GLN A 1 -34.79 -41.15 22.69
CA GLN A 1 -34.24 -39.89 23.22
C GLN A 1 -32.90 -39.56 22.56
N GLY A 2 -31.88 -40.44 22.65
CA GLY A 2 -30.57 -40.18 22.03
C GLY A 2 -30.57 -39.95 20.51
N ALA A 3 -31.38 -40.69 19.73
CA ALA A 3 -31.45 -40.47 18.26
C ALA A 3 -32.00 -39.09 17.87
N THR A 4 -32.95 -38.55 18.66
CA THR A 4 -33.52 -37.20 18.45
C THR A 4 -32.48 -36.12 18.75
N GLU A 5 -31.73 -36.27 19.85
CA GLU A 5 -30.63 -35.35 20.20
C GLU A 5 -29.52 -35.35 19.15
N GLN A 6 -29.17 -36.53 18.63
CA GLN A 6 -28.21 -36.66 17.52
C GLN A 6 -28.69 -36.00 16.23
N ALA A 7 -29.99 -36.11 15.91
CA ALA A 7 -30.56 -35.46 14.73
C ALA A 7 -30.47 -33.93 14.82
N SER A 8 -30.81 -33.35 15.99
CA SER A 8 -30.67 -31.91 16.22
C SER A 8 -29.21 -31.44 16.14
N ALA A 9 -28.26 -32.23 16.66
CA ALA A 9 -26.84 -31.90 16.55
C ALA A 9 -26.35 -31.89 15.09
N VAL A 10 -26.82 -32.83 14.27
CA VAL A 10 -26.52 -32.89 12.83
C VAL A 10 -27.09 -31.67 12.09
N GLU A 11 -28.33 -31.28 12.35
CA GLU A 11 -28.94 -30.06 11.76
C GLU A 11 -28.15 -28.79 12.11
N GLN A 12 -27.71 -28.68 13.37
CA GLN A 12 -26.95 -27.51 13.83
C GLN A 12 -25.55 -27.45 13.20
N LEU A 13 -24.91 -28.61 12.99
CA LEU A 13 -23.65 -28.71 12.25
C LEU A 13 -23.82 -28.33 10.78
N TYR A 14 -24.92 -28.75 10.13
CA TYR A 14 -25.22 -28.33 8.76
C TYR A 14 -25.34 -26.81 8.62
N ALA A 15 -26.09 -26.16 9.51
CA ALA A 15 -26.24 -24.71 9.51
C ALA A 15 -24.87 -24.00 9.66
N THR A 16 -24.01 -24.53 10.53
CA THR A 16 -22.66 -23.99 10.76
C THR A 16 -21.76 -24.17 9.53
N LEU A 17 -21.81 -25.32 8.87
CA LEU A 17 -21.02 -25.58 7.66
C LEU A 17 -21.50 -24.75 6.48
N GLU A 18 -22.81 -24.53 6.35
CA GLU A 18 -23.36 -23.66 5.32
C GLU A 18 -22.89 -22.21 5.50
N GLU A 19 -22.89 -21.71 6.74
CA GLU A 19 -22.36 -20.39 7.07
C GLU A 19 -20.85 -20.30 6.77
N LEU A 20 -20.06 -21.31 7.17
CA LEU A 20 -18.64 -21.38 6.86
C LEU A 20 -18.36 -21.38 5.35
N SER A 21 -19.15 -22.13 4.57
CA SER A 21 -19.05 -22.15 3.11
C SER A 21 -19.32 -20.77 2.49
N ARG A 22 -20.38 -20.09 2.95
CA ARG A 22 -20.67 -18.70 2.53
C ARG A 22 -19.55 -17.74 2.92
N ASN A 23 -18.95 -17.89 4.10
CA ASN A 23 -17.82 -17.07 4.54
C ASN A 23 -16.58 -17.31 3.70
N ALA A 24 -16.27 -18.57 3.37
CA ALA A 24 -15.17 -18.92 2.48
C ALA A 24 -15.34 -18.26 1.10
N SER A 25 -16.53 -18.35 0.50
CA SER A 25 -16.80 -17.70 -0.80
C SER A 25 -16.59 -16.18 -0.75
N ARG A 26 -17.11 -15.52 0.30
CA ARG A 26 -16.92 -14.07 0.51
C ARG A 26 -15.45 -13.70 0.69
N ASN A 27 -14.67 -14.51 1.39
CA ASN A 27 -13.24 -14.27 1.58
C ASN A 27 -12.45 -14.41 0.28
N VAL A 28 -12.84 -15.31 -0.63
CA VAL A 28 -12.24 -15.41 -1.97
C VAL A 28 -12.49 -14.14 -2.79
N GLU A 29 -13.72 -13.63 -2.79
CA GLU A 29 -14.07 -12.37 -3.46
C GLU A 29 -13.28 -11.19 -2.87
N ALA A 30 -13.23 -11.08 -1.54
CA ALA A 30 -12.48 -10.04 -0.85
C ALA A 30 -10.96 -10.10 -1.17
N ALA A 31 -10.40 -11.30 -1.29
CA ALA A 31 -9.01 -11.47 -1.71
C ALA A 31 -8.79 -11.05 -3.17
N ALA A 32 -9.72 -11.36 -4.08
CA ALA A 32 -9.65 -10.92 -5.47
C ALA A 32 -9.72 -9.40 -5.60
N ASP A 33 -10.61 -8.75 -4.85
CA ASP A 33 -10.72 -7.29 -4.81
C ASP A 33 -9.47 -6.64 -4.21
N ALA A 34 -8.91 -7.21 -3.14
CA ALA A 34 -7.66 -6.73 -2.54
C ALA A 34 -6.50 -6.83 -3.54
N GLN A 35 -6.42 -7.91 -4.31
CA GLN A 35 -5.43 -8.11 -5.36
C GLN A 35 -5.57 -7.06 -6.48
N ALA A 36 -6.80 -6.77 -6.92
CA ALA A 36 -7.06 -5.75 -7.92
C ALA A 36 -6.63 -4.35 -7.44
N ASN A 37 -6.98 -4.00 -6.20
CA ASN A 37 -6.60 -2.72 -5.59
C ASN A 37 -5.08 -2.57 -5.42
N ALA A 38 -4.39 -3.64 -5.03
CA ALA A 38 -2.95 -3.62 -4.90
C ALA A 38 -2.26 -3.52 -6.28
N ASN A 39 -2.81 -4.12 -7.34
CA ASN A 39 -2.33 -3.90 -8.72
C ASN A 39 -2.47 -2.42 -9.15
N LEU A 40 -3.64 -1.81 -8.92
CA LEU A 40 -3.87 -0.38 -9.21
C LEU A 40 -2.91 0.51 -8.42
N THR A 41 -2.65 0.17 -7.16
CA THR A 41 -1.68 0.87 -6.33
C THR A 41 -0.27 0.77 -6.91
N GLY A 42 0.13 -0.42 -7.37
CA GLY A 42 1.42 -0.64 -8.03
C GLY A 42 1.57 0.20 -9.31
N GLU A 43 0.52 0.29 -10.12
CA GLU A 43 0.49 1.16 -11.30
C GLU A 43 0.66 2.64 -10.92
N GLN A 44 -0.07 3.12 -9.92
CA GLN A 44 0.04 4.50 -9.46
C GLN A 44 1.42 4.83 -8.89
N VAL A 45 2.06 3.89 -8.18
CA VAL A 45 3.44 4.04 -7.69
C VAL A 45 4.42 4.11 -8.86
N SER A 46 4.22 3.32 -9.91
CA SER A 46 5.04 3.35 -11.12
C SER A 46 4.94 4.70 -11.86
N VAL A 47 3.72 5.25 -11.97
CA VAL A 47 3.50 6.60 -12.52
C VAL A 47 4.22 7.66 -11.68
N SER A 48 4.08 7.61 -10.36
CA SER A 48 4.78 8.52 -9.44
C SER A 48 6.31 8.42 -9.57
N SER A 49 6.85 7.21 -9.74
CA SER A 49 8.29 7.01 -9.96
C SER A 49 8.76 7.70 -11.25
N ARG A 50 8.00 7.61 -12.33
CA ARG A 50 8.32 8.29 -13.60
C ARG A 50 8.26 9.81 -13.47
N GLN A 51 7.29 10.33 -12.70
CA GLN A 51 7.21 11.76 -12.41
C GLN A 51 8.41 12.25 -11.59
N MET A 52 8.91 11.44 -10.64
CA MET A 52 10.13 11.76 -9.90
C MET A 52 11.35 11.81 -10.82
N GLU A 53 11.49 10.89 -11.78
CA GLU A 53 12.56 10.96 -12.78
C GLU A 53 12.52 12.24 -13.62
N GLN A 54 11.32 12.71 -13.99
CA GLN A 54 11.16 14.00 -14.67
C GLN A 54 11.55 15.16 -13.75
N MET A 55 11.22 15.09 -12.46
CA MET A 55 11.59 16.11 -11.48
C MET A 55 13.10 16.18 -11.27
N VAL A 56 13.82 15.05 -11.26
CA VAL A 56 15.29 15.04 -11.22
C VAL A 56 15.87 15.77 -12.42
N LYS A 57 15.38 15.51 -13.64
CA LYS A 57 15.84 16.20 -14.85
C LYS A 57 15.58 17.70 -14.79
N ALA A 58 14.40 18.11 -14.32
CA ALA A 58 14.07 19.52 -14.16
C ALA A 58 15.00 20.22 -13.15
N MET A 59 15.38 19.54 -12.05
CA MET A 59 16.37 20.08 -11.11
C MET A 59 17.75 20.19 -11.75
N GLU A 60 18.16 19.21 -12.56
CA GLU A 60 19.42 19.28 -13.31
C GLU A 60 19.45 20.45 -14.29
N ASP A 61 18.36 20.67 -15.04
CA ASP A 61 18.20 21.81 -15.96
C ASP A 61 18.30 23.15 -15.22
N ILE A 62 17.65 23.27 -14.06
CA ILE A 62 17.73 24.48 -13.20
C ILE A 62 19.16 24.70 -12.70
N SER A 63 19.85 23.64 -12.30
CA SER A 63 21.24 23.72 -11.83
C SER A 63 22.16 24.20 -12.95
N GLN A 64 22.04 23.63 -14.15
CA GLN A 64 22.82 24.05 -15.32
C GLN A 64 22.54 25.50 -15.72
N ALA A 65 21.27 25.91 -15.76
CA ALA A 65 20.88 27.29 -16.05
C ALA A 65 21.45 28.27 -15.00
N SER A 66 21.39 27.90 -13.72
CA SER A 66 21.96 28.70 -12.63
C SER A 66 23.47 28.85 -12.76
N GLN A 67 24.18 27.77 -13.12
CA GLN A 67 25.62 27.82 -13.36
C GLN A 67 25.98 28.73 -14.55
N GLN A 68 25.19 28.70 -15.63
CA GLN A 68 25.37 29.60 -16.77
C GLN A 68 25.17 31.06 -16.37
N ILE A 69 24.12 31.36 -15.58
CA ILE A 69 23.90 32.71 -15.05
C ILE A 69 25.09 33.13 -14.17
N GLY A 70 25.61 32.24 -13.32
CA GLY A 70 26.80 32.51 -12.51
C GLY A 70 28.01 32.94 -13.34
N ASN A 71 28.25 32.30 -14.49
CA ASN A 71 29.32 32.67 -15.41
C ASN A 71 29.10 34.06 -16.04
N ILE A 72 27.85 34.40 -16.38
CA ILE A 72 27.48 35.72 -16.90
C ILE A 72 27.72 36.80 -15.84
N ILE A 73 27.30 36.55 -14.59
CA ILE A 73 27.52 37.47 -13.47
C ILE A 73 29.01 37.69 -13.20
N ALA A 74 29.83 36.64 -13.25
CA ALA A 74 31.28 36.76 -13.14
C ALA A 74 31.89 37.63 -14.27
N THR A 75 31.34 37.55 -15.48
CA THR A 75 31.74 38.41 -16.60
C THR A 75 31.36 39.87 -16.34
N ILE A 76 30.16 40.12 -15.80
CA ILE A 76 29.70 41.47 -15.43
C ILE A 76 30.58 42.07 -14.32
N GLU A 77 30.95 41.27 -13.31
CA GLU A 77 31.91 41.68 -12.27
C GLU A 77 33.25 42.10 -12.88
N ASN A 78 33.76 41.33 -13.84
CA ASN A 78 35.00 41.67 -14.55
C ASN A 78 34.88 42.98 -15.37
N ILE A 79 33.77 43.18 -16.07
CA ILE A 79 33.50 44.42 -16.83
C ILE A 79 33.41 45.62 -15.88
N ALA A 80 32.72 45.48 -14.75
CA ALA A 80 32.63 46.54 -13.74
C ALA A 80 34.03 46.90 -13.19
N PHE A 81 34.86 45.89 -12.90
CA PHE A 81 36.24 46.11 -12.48
C PHE A 81 37.08 46.82 -13.54
N GLN A 82 37.04 46.38 -14.80
CA GLN A 82 37.73 47.04 -15.91
C GLN A 82 37.26 48.49 -16.09
N THR A 83 35.94 48.73 -16.03
CA THR A 83 35.35 50.08 -16.14
C THR A 83 35.84 50.99 -15.02
N ASN A 84 35.95 50.46 -13.79
CA ASN A 84 36.50 51.19 -12.65
C ASN A 84 37.97 51.58 -12.87
N ILE A 85 38.78 50.70 -13.44
CA ILE A 85 40.19 50.99 -13.80
C ILE A 85 40.28 52.02 -14.93
N LEU A 86 39.43 51.91 -15.96
CA LEU A 86 39.36 52.92 -17.03
C LEU A 86 38.99 54.31 -16.49
N ALA A 87 38.00 54.37 -15.61
CA ALA A 87 37.57 55.61 -14.97
C ALA A 87 38.68 56.23 -14.10
N LEU A 88 39.44 55.40 -13.38
CA LEU A 88 40.61 55.85 -12.62
C LEU A 88 41.68 56.45 -13.54
N ASN A 89 42.01 55.78 -14.66
CA ASN A 89 42.98 56.29 -15.62
C ASN A 89 42.50 57.62 -16.25
N ALA A 90 41.21 57.74 -16.56
CA ALA A 90 40.62 58.97 -17.08
C ALA A 90 40.68 60.11 -16.05
N ALA A 91 40.43 59.83 -14.76
CA ALA A 91 40.57 60.81 -13.69
C ALA A 91 42.02 61.31 -13.53
N VAL A 92 43.02 60.42 -13.69
CA VAL A 92 44.45 60.79 -13.67
C VAL A 92 44.80 61.69 -14.85
N GLU A 93 44.33 61.38 -16.06
CA GLU A 93 44.61 62.21 -17.25
C GLU A 93 43.86 63.55 -17.18
N ALA A 94 42.65 63.57 -16.62
CA ALA A 94 41.90 64.80 -16.35
C ALA A 94 42.64 65.71 -15.35
N ALA A 95 43.23 65.14 -14.29
CA ALA A 95 44.06 65.89 -13.35
C ALA A 95 45.32 66.44 -14.03
N ARG A 96 45.92 65.67 -14.95
CA ARG A 96 47.10 66.09 -15.73
C ARG A 96 46.80 67.25 -16.69
N ALA A 97 45.59 67.33 -17.24
CA ALA A 97 45.14 68.42 -18.09
C ALA A 97 44.78 69.72 -17.33
N GLY A 98 44.81 69.72 -15.98
CA GLY A 98 44.57 70.90 -15.15
C GLY A 98 43.16 71.49 -15.33
N GLU A 99 43.08 72.81 -15.55
CA GLU A 99 41.80 73.53 -15.71
C GLU A 99 40.96 73.01 -16.89
N ALA A 100 41.59 72.58 -17.98
CA ALA A 100 40.91 72.04 -19.16
C ALA A 100 40.27 70.65 -18.91
N GLY A 101 40.74 69.93 -17.89
CA GLY A 101 40.30 68.57 -17.54
C GLY A 101 39.14 68.52 -16.54
N LYS A 102 38.69 69.63 -15.95
CA LYS A 102 37.68 69.64 -14.89
C LYS A 102 36.36 68.94 -15.27
N GLY A 103 35.88 69.12 -16.50
CA GLY A 103 34.69 68.43 -16.99
C GLY A 103 34.88 66.91 -17.10
N PHE A 104 36.06 66.48 -17.57
CA PHE A 104 36.42 65.06 -17.66
C PHE A 104 36.60 64.41 -16.29
N ALA A 105 37.09 65.14 -15.29
CA ALA A 105 37.23 64.65 -13.93
C ALA A 105 35.86 64.27 -13.33
N VAL A 106 34.84 65.13 -13.48
CA VAL A 106 33.48 64.87 -12.98
C VAL A 106 32.87 63.64 -13.65
N VAL A 107 33.01 63.52 -14.97
CA VAL A 107 32.51 62.34 -15.70
C VAL A 107 33.22 61.07 -15.24
N SER A 108 34.54 61.13 -15.03
CA SER A 108 35.33 59.98 -14.58
C SER A 108 34.90 59.50 -13.19
N ASP A 109 34.64 60.42 -12.26
CA ASP A 109 34.13 60.07 -10.93
C ASP A 109 32.73 59.44 -10.97
N GLU A 110 31.84 59.94 -11.83
CA GLU A 110 30.50 59.35 -12.00
C GLU A 110 30.56 57.95 -12.61
N VAL A 111 31.41 57.74 -13.63
CA VAL A 111 31.64 56.40 -14.22
C VAL A 111 32.22 55.45 -13.17
N ARG A 112 33.14 55.93 -12.32
CA ARG A 112 33.72 55.13 -11.23
C ARG A 112 32.66 54.71 -10.21
N ASN A 113 31.77 55.63 -9.83
CA ASN A 113 30.66 55.36 -8.93
C ASN A 113 29.69 54.32 -9.53
N LEU A 114 29.35 54.44 -10.82
CA LEU A 114 28.49 53.49 -11.53
C LEU A 114 29.12 52.09 -11.61
N ALA A 115 30.44 52.01 -11.85
CA ALA A 115 31.19 50.77 -11.86
C ALA A 115 31.16 50.09 -10.48
N ALA A 116 31.36 50.83 -9.39
CA ALA A 116 31.29 50.29 -8.03
C ALA A 116 29.88 49.78 -7.65
N LYS A 117 28.83 50.50 -8.06
CA LYS A 117 27.44 50.04 -7.91
C LYS A 117 27.17 48.76 -8.69
N SER A 118 27.69 48.66 -9.92
CA SER A 118 27.57 47.46 -10.76
C SER A 118 28.28 46.25 -10.15
N ASP A 119 29.48 46.44 -9.61
CA ASP A 119 30.23 45.40 -8.88
C ASP A 119 29.45 44.87 -7.66
N THR A 120 28.88 45.79 -6.87
CA THR A 120 28.07 45.43 -5.69
C THR A 120 26.83 44.64 -6.10
N ALA A 121 26.13 45.07 -7.16
CA ALA A 121 24.95 44.38 -7.66
C ALA A 121 25.29 42.99 -8.25
N ALA A 122 26.42 42.88 -8.96
CA ALA A 122 26.89 41.60 -9.49
C ALA A 122 27.20 40.61 -8.36
N LYS A 123 27.89 41.05 -7.30
CA LYS A 123 28.19 40.22 -6.12
C LYS A 123 26.93 39.76 -5.38
N ALA A 124 25.97 40.65 -5.16
CA ALA A 124 24.68 40.29 -4.57
C ALA A 124 23.91 39.27 -5.43
N THR A 125 23.94 39.42 -6.76
CA THR A 125 23.30 38.46 -7.67
C THR A 125 24.02 37.11 -7.66
N LYS A 126 25.35 37.12 -7.59
CA LYS A 126 26.16 35.89 -7.48
C LYS A 126 25.78 35.08 -6.25
N GLU A 127 25.63 35.73 -5.10
CA GLU A 127 25.19 35.08 -3.85
C GLU A 127 23.80 34.44 -4.00
N LEU A 128 22.85 35.11 -4.66
CA LEU A 128 21.52 34.55 -4.93
C LEU A 128 21.59 33.32 -5.86
N ILE A 129 22.49 33.32 -6.84
CA ILE A 129 22.71 32.17 -7.73
C ILE A 129 23.34 31.00 -6.98
N GLU A 130 24.36 31.25 -6.16
CA GLU A 130 24.97 30.21 -5.31
C GLU A 130 23.94 29.57 -4.38
N ASN A 131 23.09 30.39 -3.75
CA ASN A 131 21.98 29.90 -2.93
C ASN A 131 20.95 29.09 -3.74
N SER A 132 20.68 29.48 -4.98
CA SER A 132 19.77 28.75 -5.88
C SER A 132 20.34 27.38 -6.24
N ILE A 133 21.64 27.30 -6.56
CA ILE A 133 22.33 26.03 -6.83
C ILE A 133 22.23 25.09 -5.62
N GLN A 134 22.53 25.59 -4.41
CA GLN A 134 22.41 24.80 -3.18
C GLN A 134 20.97 24.35 -2.90
N ALA A 135 19.96 25.18 -3.21
CA ALA A 135 18.56 24.82 -3.06
C ALA A 135 18.16 23.70 -4.03
N THR A 136 18.59 23.79 -5.29
CA THR A 136 18.35 22.77 -6.31
C THR A 136 19.05 21.46 -5.99
N GLU A 137 20.27 21.49 -5.48
CA GLU A 137 21.02 20.29 -5.08
C GLU A 137 20.33 19.56 -3.91
N ARG A 138 19.89 20.31 -2.89
CA ARG A 138 19.04 19.76 -1.81
C ARG A 138 17.73 19.18 -2.35
N GLY A 139 17.09 19.86 -3.31
CA GLY A 139 15.89 19.37 -3.99
C GLY A 139 16.14 18.04 -4.69
N SER A 140 17.25 17.93 -5.42
CA SER A 140 17.66 16.69 -6.11
C SER A 140 17.86 15.53 -5.13
N GLN A 141 18.52 15.78 -3.98
CA GLN A 141 18.70 14.76 -2.94
C GLN A 141 17.36 14.26 -2.40
N ILE A 142 16.43 15.17 -2.06
CA ILE A 142 15.10 14.81 -1.55
C ILE A 142 14.33 13.96 -2.57
N VAL A 143 14.36 14.35 -3.84
CA VAL A 143 13.71 13.57 -4.92
C VAL A 143 14.33 12.18 -5.06
N GLY A 144 15.65 12.06 -4.88
CA GLY A 144 16.34 10.77 -4.84
C GLY A 144 15.87 9.87 -3.69
N GLU A 145 15.74 10.42 -2.48
CA GLU A 145 15.22 9.70 -1.31
C GLU A 145 13.76 9.27 -1.49
N VAL A 146 12.92 10.14 -2.06
CA VAL A 146 11.52 9.83 -2.39
C VAL A 146 11.45 8.72 -3.45
N SER A 147 12.30 8.78 -4.48
CA SER A 147 12.38 7.74 -5.51
C SER A 147 12.76 6.38 -4.94
N GLN A 148 13.69 6.34 -3.98
CA GLN A 148 14.05 5.09 -3.28
C GLN A 148 12.89 4.58 -2.42
N THR A 149 12.15 5.48 -1.78
CA THR A 149 10.97 5.13 -0.97
C THR A 149 9.86 4.56 -1.85
N LEU A 150 9.59 5.15 -3.02
CA LEU A 150 8.62 4.63 -3.98
C LEU A 150 8.99 3.23 -4.47
N LYS A 151 10.28 2.95 -4.73
CA LYS A 151 10.75 1.59 -5.07
C LYS A 151 10.45 0.59 -3.96
N LYS A 152 10.75 0.93 -2.70
CA LYS A 152 10.41 0.09 -1.55
C LYS A 152 8.90 -0.13 -1.42
N THR A 153 8.10 0.91 -1.66
CA THR A 153 6.63 0.80 -1.66
C THR A 153 6.16 -0.17 -2.75
N LEU A 154 6.74 -0.13 -3.94
CA LEU A 154 6.42 -1.07 -5.02
C LEU A 154 6.74 -2.52 -4.61
N ASP A 155 7.90 -2.76 -3.99
CA ASP A 155 8.27 -4.09 -3.49
C ASP A 155 7.28 -4.60 -2.43
N LEU A 156 6.83 -3.72 -1.53
CA LEU A 156 5.82 -4.04 -0.51
C LEU A 156 4.46 -4.37 -1.14
N VAL A 157 4.06 -3.65 -2.19
CA VAL A 157 2.83 -3.94 -2.96
C VAL A 157 2.92 -5.32 -3.62
N VAL A 158 4.05 -5.65 -4.25
CA VAL A 158 4.29 -6.96 -4.86
C VAL A 158 4.22 -8.08 -3.81
N LYS A 159 4.84 -7.88 -2.65
CA LYS A 159 4.77 -8.84 -1.54
C LYS A 159 3.35 -8.99 -0.98
N SER A 160 2.61 -7.90 -0.86
CA SER A 160 1.21 -7.90 -0.43
C SER A 160 0.34 -8.73 -1.39
N ASN A 161 0.48 -8.48 -2.70
CA ASN A 161 -0.14 -9.27 -3.75
C ASN A 161 0.16 -10.78 -3.63
N GLY A 162 1.43 -11.14 -3.44
CA GLY A 162 1.80 -12.55 -3.22
C GLY A 162 1.11 -13.15 -1.99
N THR A 163 0.99 -12.38 -0.91
CA THR A 163 0.33 -12.82 0.32
C THR A 163 -1.17 -12.99 0.15
N ILE A 164 -1.83 -12.07 -0.55
CA ILE A 164 -3.25 -12.14 -0.90
C ILE A 164 -3.53 -13.38 -1.76
N GLY A 165 -2.65 -13.68 -2.73
CA GLY A 165 -2.73 -14.91 -3.52
C GLY A 165 -2.68 -16.17 -2.66
N MET A 166 -1.73 -16.25 -1.72
CA MET A 166 -1.65 -17.38 -0.78
C MET A 166 -2.90 -17.50 0.11
N ILE A 167 -3.49 -16.38 0.54
CA ILE A 167 -4.74 -16.37 1.31
C ILE A 167 -5.89 -16.92 0.46
N ALA A 168 -6.03 -16.47 -0.78
CA ALA A 168 -7.07 -16.95 -1.69
C ALA A 168 -6.96 -18.47 -1.92
N ASP A 169 -5.74 -18.99 -2.10
CA ASP A 169 -5.50 -20.42 -2.27
C ASP A 169 -5.81 -21.22 -0.99
N ALA A 170 -5.44 -20.70 0.18
CA ALA A 170 -5.79 -21.30 1.46
C ALA A 170 -7.31 -21.39 1.67
N ILE A 171 -8.04 -20.32 1.35
CA ILE A 171 -9.51 -20.29 1.47
C ILE A 171 -10.16 -21.28 0.48
N ARG A 172 -9.64 -21.44 -0.73
CA ARG A 172 -10.10 -22.49 -1.66
C ARG A 172 -9.91 -23.89 -1.07
N GLY A 173 -8.78 -24.14 -0.40
CA GLY A 173 -8.54 -25.38 0.32
C GLY A 173 -9.51 -25.61 1.47
N GLU A 174 -9.85 -24.55 2.21
CA GLU A 174 -10.83 -24.58 3.30
C GLU A 174 -12.24 -24.88 2.77
N ALA A 175 -12.66 -24.26 1.66
CA ALA A 175 -13.94 -24.54 1.01
C ALA A 175 -14.07 -26.02 0.57
N ASN A 176 -13.00 -26.59 0.01
CA ASN A 176 -12.96 -28.01 -0.34
C ASN A 176 -13.08 -28.90 0.92
N SER A 177 -12.41 -28.53 2.00
CA SER A 177 -12.47 -29.25 3.28
C SER A 177 -13.87 -29.19 3.89
N ILE A 178 -14.52 -28.02 3.84
CA ILE A 178 -15.92 -27.84 4.26
C ILE A 178 -16.85 -28.73 3.43
N SER A 179 -16.65 -28.82 2.11
CA SER A 179 -17.44 -29.72 1.26
C SER A 179 -17.31 -31.19 1.67
N GLN A 180 -16.08 -31.65 1.97
CA GLN A 180 -15.85 -33.02 2.43
C GLN A 180 -16.49 -33.31 3.79
N VAL A 181 -16.38 -32.36 4.74
CA VAL A 181 -17.03 -32.49 6.04
C VAL A 181 -18.55 -32.53 5.89
N THR A 182 -19.11 -31.69 5.00
CA THR A 182 -20.55 -31.67 4.71
C THR A 182 -21.05 -33.01 4.18
N GLU A 183 -20.27 -33.66 3.32
CA GLU A 183 -20.58 -35.02 2.83
C GLU A 183 -20.52 -36.06 3.96
N GLY A 184 -19.51 -35.99 4.83
CA GLY A 184 -19.41 -36.85 6.01
C GLY A 184 -20.60 -36.69 6.98
N ILE A 185 -21.07 -35.46 7.19
CA ILE A 185 -22.27 -35.21 8.00
C ILE A 185 -23.54 -35.78 7.35
N SER A 186 -23.64 -35.76 6.02
CA SER A 186 -24.75 -36.40 5.29
C SER A 186 -24.83 -37.90 5.58
N GLN A 187 -23.68 -38.57 5.61
CA GLN A 187 -23.59 -39.98 5.96
C GLN A 187 -24.00 -40.22 7.43
N ILE A 188 -23.53 -39.38 8.36
CA ILE A 188 -23.94 -39.44 9.77
C ILE A 188 -25.45 -39.26 9.91
N SER A 189 -26.03 -38.30 9.19
CA SER A 189 -27.49 -38.04 9.18
C SER A 189 -28.27 -39.30 8.78
N THR A 190 -27.80 -39.99 7.74
CA THR A 190 -28.39 -41.26 7.27
C THR A 190 -28.34 -42.33 8.35
N VAL A 191 -27.21 -42.47 9.06
CA VAL A 191 -27.05 -43.44 10.15
C VAL A 191 -27.94 -43.09 11.34
N VAL A 192 -28.04 -41.81 11.73
CA VAL A 192 -28.91 -41.35 12.81
C VAL A 192 -30.39 -41.67 12.49
N GLN A 193 -30.80 -41.45 11.24
CA GLN A 193 -32.17 -41.77 10.80
C GLN A 193 -32.43 -43.29 10.85
N SER A 194 -31.47 -44.11 10.41
CA SER A 194 -31.54 -45.57 10.52
C SER A 194 -31.61 -46.05 11.97
N ASN A 195 -30.80 -45.46 12.87
CA ASN A 195 -30.84 -45.78 14.29
C ASN A 195 -32.18 -45.41 14.93
N SER A 196 -32.76 -44.27 14.53
CA SER A 196 -34.09 -43.87 14.99
C SER A 196 -35.16 -44.87 14.55
N ALA A 197 -35.15 -45.29 13.27
CA ALA A 197 -36.07 -46.29 12.74
C ALA A 197 -35.93 -47.64 13.45
N SER A 198 -34.70 -48.14 13.61
CA SER A 198 -34.43 -49.40 14.30
C SER A 198 -34.80 -49.35 15.79
N SER A 199 -34.63 -48.20 16.45
CA SER A 199 -35.06 -48.01 17.84
C SER A 199 -36.59 -48.05 17.97
N GLN A 200 -37.32 -47.46 17.01
CA GLN A 200 -38.79 -47.52 16.97
C GLN A 200 -39.29 -48.94 16.72
N GLU A 201 -38.65 -49.65 15.78
CA GLU A 201 -38.95 -51.06 15.49
C GLU A 201 -38.68 -51.94 16.73
N SER A 202 -37.53 -51.76 17.39
CA SER A 202 -37.18 -52.50 18.61
C SER A 202 -38.16 -52.24 19.76
N ALA A 203 -38.65 -51.00 19.90
CA ALA A 203 -39.67 -50.65 20.88
C ALA A 203 -41.02 -51.33 20.57
N ALA A 204 -41.41 -51.38 19.29
CA ALA A 204 -42.62 -52.07 18.85
C ALA A 204 -42.54 -53.58 19.09
N VAL A 205 -41.42 -54.22 18.72
CA VAL A 205 -41.17 -55.65 18.99
C VAL A 205 -41.15 -55.93 20.49
N SER A 206 -40.55 -55.06 21.30
CA SER A 206 -40.56 -55.21 22.77
C SER A 206 -41.96 -55.13 23.36
N ALA A 207 -42.82 -54.25 22.83
CA ALA A 207 -44.21 -54.16 23.24
C ALA A 207 -45.00 -55.41 22.84
N GLU A 208 -44.81 -55.92 21.63
CA GLU A 208 -45.44 -57.16 21.16
C GLU A 208 -45.00 -58.37 21.99
N LEU A 209 -43.71 -58.47 22.32
CA LEU A 209 -43.20 -59.51 23.22
C LEU A 209 -43.81 -59.41 24.62
N PHE A 210 -44.00 -58.20 25.15
CA PHE A 210 -44.62 -57.99 26.45
C PHE A 210 -46.09 -58.46 26.46
N ASP A 211 -46.84 -58.12 25.41
CA ASP A 211 -48.22 -58.60 25.22
C ASP A 211 -48.28 -60.12 25.14
N GLN A 212 -47.32 -60.74 24.43
CA GLN A 212 -47.27 -62.20 24.28
C GLN A 212 -46.89 -62.93 25.57
N VAL A 213 -46.02 -62.34 26.40
CA VAL A 213 -45.72 -62.84 27.75
C VAL A 213 -46.97 -62.77 28.64
N HIS A 214 -47.72 -61.67 28.59
CA HIS A 214 -48.97 -61.56 29.35
C HIS A 214 -50.02 -62.59 28.91
N LEU A 215 -50.14 -62.84 27.60
CA LEU A 215 -51.02 -63.88 27.08
C LEU A 215 -50.62 -65.27 27.61
N LEU A 216 -49.32 -65.59 27.62
CA LEU A 216 -48.80 -66.84 28.17
C LEU A 216 -49.04 -66.97 29.68
N GLU A 217 -48.87 -65.90 30.45
CA GLU A 217 -49.22 -65.88 31.88
C GLU A 217 -50.71 -66.15 32.11
N GLU A 218 -51.58 -65.58 31.28
CA GLU A 218 -53.02 -65.82 31.39
C GLU A 218 -53.38 -67.27 31.07
N GLN A 219 -52.78 -67.86 30.03
CA GLN A 219 -52.98 -69.26 29.67
C GLN A 219 -52.47 -70.19 30.78
N THR A 220 -51.29 -69.91 31.36
CA THR A 220 -50.71 -70.74 32.42
C THR A 220 -51.52 -70.69 33.72
N LYS A 221 -52.11 -69.54 34.09
CA LYS A 221 -53.03 -69.42 35.25
C LYS A 221 -54.28 -70.29 35.15
N ARG A 222 -54.69 -70.70 33.95
CA ARG A 222 -55.85 -71.61 33.75
C ARG A 222 -55.54 -73.05 34.14
N PHE A 223 -54.25 -73.43 34.24
CA PHE A 223 -53.86 -74.76 34.67
C PHE A 223 -53.84 -74.84 36.21
N LYS A 224 -54.69 -75.69 36.78
CA LYS A 224 -54.61 -76.07 38.20
C LYS A 224 -53.62 -77.21 38.40
N LEU A 225 -52.64 -77.00 39.27
CA LEU A 225 -51.66 -78.02 39.63
C LEU A 225 -52.28 -79.04 40.60
N LYS A 226 -52.05 -80.33 40.36
CA LYS A 226 -52.51 -81.41 41.25
C LYS A 226 -51.85 -81.26 42.63
N GLY A 227 -52.61 -80.77 43.60
CA GLY A 227 -52.16 -80.54 44.98
C GLY A 227 -52.56 -79.18 45.57
N GLN A 228 -53.15 -78.28 44.78
CA GLN A 228 -53.86 -77.08 45.23
C GLN A 228 -55.23 -76.96 44.57
#